data_AF-A0A8J2VL37-F1
#
_entry.id   AF-A0A8J2VL37-F1
#
_cell.length_a   1.000
_cell.length_b   1.000
_cell.length_c   1.000
_cell.angle_alpha   90.00
_cell.angle_beta   90.00
_cell.angle_gamma   90.00
#
_symmetry.space_group_name_H-M   'P 1'
#
loop_
_entity.id
_entity.type
_entity.pdbx_description
1 polymer ?
#
loop_
_entity_poly.entity_id
_entity_poly.type
_entity_poly.pdbx_seq_one_letter_code
_entity_poly.pdbx_strand_id
1 'polypeptide(L)'
;MVTAVNVRNAQSLTSVRDPLRQQNIRYIKFGPGKKLLKKRAAIERLFAVLKMRYHLENPQIYGQRRYTRHVRWVLFTYLCDRLAEKQAGIQTVQAPWNR
;
A
#
# COMPACT_ATOMS: atom_id res chain seq x y z
N MET A 1 3.96 -8.16 8.63
CA MET A 1 3.88 -7.79 7.20
C MET A 1 3.56 -9.04 6.37
N VAL A 2 2.38 -9.12 5.78
CA VAL A 2 1.94 -10.26 4.91
C VAL A 2 2.65 -10.24 3.53
N THR A 3 3.50 -9.25 3.28
CA THR A 3 4.19 -9.01 2.00
C THR A 3 5.59 -9.60 1.89
N ALA A 4 6.11 -10.29 2.91
CA ALA A 4 7.37 -11.04 2.82
C ALA A 4 7.18 -12.37 2.08
N VAL A 5 6.57 -12.32 0.90
CA VAL A 5 6.60 -13.45 -0.04
C VAL A 5 7.81 -13.23 -0.91
N ASN A 6 8.88 -13.96 -0.63
CA ASN A 6 10.09 -13.93 -1.45
C ASN A 6 9.81 -14.67 -2.77
N VAL A 7 9.19 -13.99 -3.73
CA VAL A 7 8.76 -14.58 -5.01
C VAL A 7 9.93 -15.14 -5.82
N ARG A 8 11.16 -14.65 -5.58
CA ARG A 8 12.41 -15.16 -6.17
C ARG A 8 12.81 -16.55 -5.64
N ASN A 9 12.50 -16.84 -4.37
CA ASN A 9 12.85 -18.11 -3.70
C ASN A 9 11.64 -19.02 -3.44
N ALA A 10 10.44 -18.65 -3.89
CA ALA A 10 9.23 -19.44 -3.67
C ALA A 10 9.25 -20.71 -4.53
N GLN A 11 9.85 -21.77 -3.99
CA GLN A 11 9.82 -23.13 -4.52
C GLN A 11 8.35 -23.58 -4.61
N SER A 12 7.72 -23.46 -5.79
CA SER A 12 6.36 -23.89 -6.12
C SER A 12 5.19 -23.21 -5.34
N LEU A 13 4.04 -23.04 -6.01
CA LEU A 13 2.79 -22.52 -5.40
C LEU A 13 2.20 -23.49 -4.36
N THR A 14 2.57 -24.76 -4.42
CA THR A 14 2.07 -25.87 -3.59
C THR A 14 2.73 -25.93 -2.21
N SER A 15 3.88 -25.29 -2.01
CA SER A 15 4.59 -25.26 -0.71
C SER A 15 3.96 -24.29 0.31
N VAL A 16 3.07 -23.41 -0.12
CA VAL A 16 2.49 -22.36 0.72
C VAL A 16 1.14 -22.82 1.27
N ARG A 17 1.05 -23.15 2.57
CA ARG A 17 -0.20 -23.62 3.20
C ARG A 17 -1.26 -22.54 3.40
N ASP A 18 -0.87 -21.27 3.47
CA ASP A 18 -1.80 -20.16 3.71
C ASP A 18 -2.51 -19.73 2.40
N PRO A 19 -3.85 -19.84 2.32
CA PRO A 19 -4.62 -19.50 1.12
C PRO A 19 -4.47 -18.03 0.72
N LEU A 20 -4.32 -17.10 1.67
CA LEU A 20 -4.10 -15.68 1.36
C LEU A 20 -2.73 -15.45 0.72
N ARG A 21 -1.70 -16.16 1.18
CA ARG A 21 -0.37 -16.09 0.58
C ARG A 21 -0.35 -16.74 -0.81
N GLN A 22 -1.05 -17.85 -1.02
CA GLN A 22 -1.22 -18.43 -2.36
C GLN A 22 -1.91 -17.45 -3.31
N GLN A 23 -2.98 -16.80 -2.87
CA GLN A 23 -3.71 -15.82 -3.68
C GLN A 23 -2.83 -14.61 -4.01
N ASN A 24 -2.05 -14.10 -3.05
CA ASN A 24 -1.08 -13.03 -3.28
C ASN A 24 0.02 -13.44 -4.27
N ILE A 25 0.55 -14.68 -4.18
CA ILE A 25 1.54 -15.18 -5.15
C ILE A 25 0.94 -15.24 -6.55
N ARG A 26 -0.28 -15.78 -6.70
CA ARG A 26 -0.98 -15.81 -7.99
C ARG A 26 -1.18 -14.40 -8.53
N TYR A 27 -1.65 -13.47 -7.70
CA TYR A 27 -1.85 -12.08 -8.09
C TYR A 27 -0.54 -11.41 -8.53
N ILE A 28 0.57 -11.63 -7.83
CA ILE A 28 1.86 -11.05 -8.20
C ILE A 28 2.44 -11.68 -9.48
N LYS A 29 2.25 -13.00 -9.67
CA LYS A 29 2.76 -13.72 -10.85
C LYS A 29 1.96 -13.41 -12.12
N PHE A 30 0.65 -13.19 -12.01
CA PHE A 30 -0.26 -13.10 -13.15
C PHE A 30 -0.99 -11.75 -13.23
N GLY A 31 -1.24 -11.26 -14.45
CA GLY A 31 -2.09 -10.10 -14.70
C GLY A 31 -1.59 -8.78 -14.08
N PRO A 32 -2.48 -7.95 -13.47
CA PRO A 32 -2.15 -6.60 -13.00
C PRO A 32 -1.16 -6.56 -11.82
N GLY A 33 -1.06 -7.62 -11.02
CA GLY A 33 -0.15 -7.63 -9.86
C GLY A 33 1.33 -7.66 -10.22
N LYS A 34 1.72 -8.16 -11.41
CA LYS A 34 3.09 -8.03 -11.92
C LYS A 34 3.46 -6.58 -12.21
N LYS A 35 2.52 -5.79 -12.76
CA LYS A 35 2.70 -4.35 -12.97
C LYS A 35 2.76 -3.60 -11.63
N LEU A 36 1.94 -4.01 -10.67
CA LEU A 36 1.96 -3.47 -9.31
C LEU A 36 3.31 -3.71 -8.62
N LEU A 37 3.89 -4.92 -8.74
CA LEU A 37 5.19 -5.26 -8.16
C LEU A 37 6.31 -4.38 -8.71
N LYS A 38 6.30 -4.05 -10.01
CA LYS A 38 7.27 -3.11 -10.60
C LYS A 38 7.20 -1.72 -9.95
N LYS A 39 6.02 -1.30 -9.49
CA LYS A 39 5.80 -0.04 -8.78
C LYS A 39 5.95 -0.16 -7.26
N ARG A 40 6.45 -1.29 -6.73
CA ARG A 40 6.59 -1.53 -5.29
C ARG A 40 7.28 -0.40 -4.56
N ALA A 41 8.42 0.08 -5.06
CA ALA A 41 9.17 1.17 -4.42
C ALA A 41 8.35 2.47 -4.36
N ALA A 42 7.58 2.78 -5.40
CA ALA A 42 6.69 3.95 -5.40
C ALA A 42 5.53 3.78 -4.39
N ILE A 43 4.99 2.57 -4.29
CA ILE A 43 3.97 2.23 -3.29
C ILE A 43 4.54 2.37 -1.87
N GLU A 44 5.74 1.84 -1.61
CA GLU A 44 6.42 1.96 -0.31
C GLU A 44 6.69 3.42 0.07
N ARG A 45 7.14 4.24 -0.90
CA ARG A 45 7.30 5.69 -0.70
C ARG A 45 5.97 6.37 -0.38
N LEU A 46 4.89 6.03 -1.08
CA LEU A 46 3.56 6.56 -0.77
C LEU A 46 3.12 6.17 0.64
N PHE A 47 3.28 4.91 1.03
CA PHE A 47 2.97 4.46 2.39
C PHE A 47 3.82 5.16 3.45
N ALA A 48 5.09 5.49 3.17
CA ALA A 48 5.91 6.30 4.07
C ALA A 48 5.34 7.72 4.25
N VAL A 49 4.88 8.36 3.17
CA VAL A 49 4.19 9.66 3.24
C VAL A 49 2.89 9.55 4.03
N LEU A 50 2.08 8.49 3.81
CA LEU A 50 0.82 8.29 4.53
C LEU A 50 1.04 8.06 6.03
N LYS A 51 2.10 7.33 6.40
CA LYS A 51 2.51 7.15 7.80
C LYS A 51 2.85 8.48 8.48
N MET A 52 3.64 9.31 7.80
CA MET A 52 4.06 10.60 8.38
C MET A 52 2.94 11.63 8.42
N ARG A 53 2.13 11.74 7.35
CA ARG A 53 1.15 12.83 7.19
C ARG A 53 -0.25 12.51 7.71
N TYR A 54 -0.66 11.24 7.64
CA TYR A 54 -2.02 10.81 7.98
C TYR A 54 -2.04 9.85 9.17
N HIS A 55 -0.92 9.77 9.90
CA HIS A 55 -0.76 8.89 11.05
C HIS A 55 -1.19 7.45 10.76
N LEU A 56 -0.86 6.93 9.57
CA LEU A 56 -1.16 5.55 9.22
C LEU A 56 -0.42 4.62 10.20
N GLU A 57 -1.12 4.14 11.23
CA GLU A 57 -0.53 3.43 12.37
C GLU A 57 0.12 2.11 11.97
N ASN A 58 1.04 1.61 12.82
CA ASN A 58 1.61 0.29 12.62
C ASN A 58 0.53 -0.80 12.83
N PRO A 59 0.36 -1.74 11.89
CA PRO A 59 -0.72 -2.74 11.88
C PRO A 59 -0.77 -3.69 13.08
N GLN A 60 0.22 -3.65 13.97
CA GLN A 60 0.35 -4.60 15.08
C GLN A 60 -0.74 -4.44 16.16
N ILE A 61 -1.42 -3.29 16.22
CA ILE A 61 -2.40 -3.00 17.28
C ILE A 61 -3.83 -3.45 16.89
N TYR A 62 -4.10 -3.71 15.60
CA TYR A 62 -5.46 -4.00 15.11
C TYR A 62 -5.56 -5.28 14.30
N GLY A 63 -6.69 -5.99 14.44
CA GLY A 63 -7.05 -7.08 13.55
C GLY A 63 -7.09 -6.66 12.07
N GLN A 64 -6.72 -7.58 11.18
CA GLN A 64 -6.53 -7.33 9.73
C GLN A 64 -7.69 -6.57 9.07
N ARG A 65 -8.95 -6.85 9.45
CA ARG A 65 -10.14 -6.16 8.92
C ARG A 65 -10.16 -4.68 9.30
N ARG A 66 -9.87 -4.36 10.57
CA ARG A 66 -9.84 -2.98 11.08
C ARG A 66 -8.69 -2.20 10.46
N TYR A 67 -7.50 -2.81 10.38
CA TYR A 67 -6.35 -2.19 9.69
C TYR A 67 -6.67 -1.90 8.21
N THR A 68 -7.28 -2.85 7.50
CA THR A 68 -7.66 -2.66 6.09
C THR A 68 -8.66 -1.51 5.92
N ARG A 69 -9.64 -1.39 6.82
CA ARG A 69 -10.59 -0.27 6.81
C ARG A 69 -9.90 1.07 7.08
N HIS A 70 -8.99 1.10 8.05
CA HIS A 70 -8.20 2.30 8.37
C HIS A 70 -7.35 2.75 7.18
N VAL A 71 -6.61 1.83 6.54
CA VAL A 71 -5.82 2.11 5.33
C VAL A 71 -6.69 2.67 4.20
N ARG A 72 -7.90 2.13 3.99
CA ARG A 72 -8.84 2.65 2.98
C ARG A 72 -9.28 4.09 3.27
N TRP A 73 -9.58 4.41 4.52
CA TRP A 73 -9.95 5.77 4.92
C TRP A 73 -8.81 6.75 4.72
N VAL A 74 -7.59 6.39 5.14
CA VAL A 74 -6.40 7.23 4.95
C VAL A 74 -6.08 7.46 3.47
N LEU A 75 -6.25 6.43 2.63
CA LEU A 75 -6.10 6.58 1.18
C LEU A 75 -7.16 7.52 0.59
N PHE A 76 -8.41 7.42 1.06
CA PHE A 76 -9.48 8.29 0.61
C PHE A 76 -9.21 9.75 0.96
N THR A 77 -8.84 10.05 2.20
CA THR A 77 -8.48 11.42 2.63
C THR A 77 -7.32 11.96 1.82
N TYR A 78 -6.28 11.17 1.60
CA TYR A 78 -5.15 11.55 0.76
C TYR A 78 -5.57 11.92 -0.67
N LEU A 79 -6.48 11.15 -1.28
CA LEU A 79 -6.97 11.44 -2.62
C LEU A 79 -7.82 12.71 -2.67
N CYS A 80 -8.67 12.94 -1.66
CA CYS A 80 -9.43 14.18 -1.52
C CYS A 80 -8.49 15.40 -1.43
N ASP A 81 -7.46 15.34 -0.60
CA ASP A 81 -6.48 16.43 -0.47
C ASP A 81 -5.75 16.67 -1.79
N ARG A 82 -5.32 15.60 -2.48
CA ARG A 82 -4.68 15.72 -3.79
C ARG A 82 -5.60 16.33 -4.85
N LEU A 83 -6.89 16.02 -4.80
CA LEU A 83 -7.87 16.62 -5.70
C LEU A 83 -8.07 18.10 -5.38
N ALA A 84 -8.15 18.47 -4.10
CA ALA A 84 -8.26 19.86 -3.67
C ALA A 84 -7.01 20.67 -4.05
N GLU A 85 -5.80 20.15 -3.80
CA GLU A 85 -4.53 20.74 -4.23
C GLU A 85 -4.51 20.99 -5.74
N LYS A 86 -4.96 20.01 -6.52
CA LYS A 86 -5.03 20.11 -7.99
C LYS A 86 -6.02 21.19 -8.43
N GLN A 87 -7.18 21.30 -7.78
CA GLN A 87 -8.16 22.36 -8.06
C GLN A 87 -7.64 23.74 -7.69
N ALA A 88 -6.83 23.85 -6.63
CA ALA A 88 -6.19 25.08 -6.20
C ALA A 88 -4.95 25.48 -7.04
N GLY A 89 -4.57 24.68 -8.06
CA GLY A 89 -3.39 24.94 -8.89
C GLY A 89 -2.05 24.68 -8.20
N ILE A 90 -2.06 24.04 -7.03
CA ILE A 90 -0.87 23.73 -6.24
C ILE A 90 -0.22 22.47 -6.81
N GLN A 91 0.93 22.63 -7.49
CA GLN A 91 1.70 21.50 -8.05
C GLN A 91 2.73 20.91 -7.06
N THR A 92 2.79 21.41 -5.82
CA THR A 92 3.81 20.99 -4.88
C THR A 92 3.54 19.57 -4.34
N VAL A 93 4.58 18.75 -4.28
CA VAL A 93 4.55 17.47 -3.54
C VAL A 93 4.57 17.73 -2.01
N GLN A 94 5.07 18.90 -1.61
CA GLN A 94 5.03 19.40 -0.25
C GLN A 94 3.70 20.12 -0.01
N ALA A 95 2.96 19.63 1.00
CA ALA A 95 1.71 20.25 1.42
C ALA A 95 2.00 21.58 2.14
N PRO A 96 1.11 22.59 2.05
CA PRO A 96 1.39 23.95 2.50
C PRO A 96 1.56 24.13 4.03
N TRP A 97 1.21 23.12 4.82
CA TRP A 97 1.33 23.09 6.29
C TRP A 97 2.65 22.49 6.80
N ASN A 98 3.58 22.14 5.92
CA ASN A 98 4.91 21.66 6.28
C ASN A 98 5.97 22.74 6.04
N ARG A 99 5.75 23.92 6.63
CA ARG A 99 6.77 24.96 6.81
C ARG A 99 7.61 24.67 8.05
#